data_AF-A0AAU1G961-F1
#
_entry.id   AF-A0AAU1G961-F1
#
_cell.length_a   1.000
_cell.length_b   1.000
_cell.length_c   1.000
_cell.angle_alpha   90.00
_cell.angle_beta   90.00
_cell.angle_gamma   90.00
#
_symmetry.space_group_name_H-M   'P 1'
#
loop_
_entity.id
_entity.type
_entity.pdbx_description
1 polymer ?
#
loop_
_entity_poly.entity_id
_entity_poly.type
_entity_poly.pdbx_seq_one_letter_code
_entity_poly.pdbx_strand_id
1 'polypeptide(L)'
;MTAVRRLAAALCCAAALIPGLAGCEQARPARGFVTRYEKPAEGDLDAARFLKQRKLAETVAADLNAYLAVPYRVTVAARSCAGEGTGYDPEELRIELCYDDLMEDRKLFEDADHRPADEPLAEVVRETLYHEAGHALVDALGLPVRGDDRAEEDAADRFAQLMLLRGHPEGEQTLLTAARGYDLAAAAGPAPDPTDEHAPDAARAESHRCAVYGAAPARHQDLATPARATCPTTWTHTRDAWTHDLTPFLRH
;
A
#
# COMPACT_ATOMS: atom_id res chain seq x y z
N MET A 1 -42.89 -3.08 74.94
CA MET A 1 -42.90 -2.16 73.78
C MET A 1 -41.48 -2.06 73.27
N THR A 2 -41.26 -2.45 72.00
CA THR A 2 -40.21 -1.99 71.05
C THR A 2 -38.83 -1.60 71.62
N ALA A 3 -37.68 -2.15 71.20
CA ALA A 3 -37.30 -2.51 69.84
C ALA A 3 -36.03 -3.38 69.78
N VAL A 4 -35.92 -3.99 68.62
CA VAL A 4 -34.93 -4.94 68.06
C VAL A 4 -33.60 -4.25 67.69
N ARG A 5 -32.44 -4.87 67.96
CA ARG A 5 -31.47 -5.41 66.96
C ARG A 5 -30.16 -5.86 67.62
N ARG A 6 -29.83 -7.15 67.44
CA ARG A 6 -28.47 -7.71 67.54
C ARG A 6 -27.75 -7.46 66.22
N LEU A 7 -26.42 -7.26 66.23
CA LEU A 7 -25.45 -8.19 65.61
C LEU A 7 -24.01 -7.67 65.72
N ALA A 8 -23.13 -8.63 65.98
CA ALA A 8 -21.72 -8.51 66.31
C ALA A 8 -20.87 -8.06 65.11
N ALA A 9 -19.81 -7.30 65.41
CA ALA A 9 -18.74 -6.98 64.49
C ALA A 9 -17.85 -8.22 64.29
N ALA A 10 -17.73 -8.69 63.05
CA ALA A 10 -16.74 -9.67 62.64
C ALA A 10 -15.72 -9.01 61.71
N LEU A 11 -14.46 -9.11 62.13
CA LEU A 11 -13.25 -8.67 61.46
C LEU A 11 -13.12 -9.43 60.12
N CYS A 12 -13.12 -8.72 58.99
CA CYS A 12 -12.75 -9.28 57.69
C CYS A 12 -11.37 -8.77 57.28
N CYS A 13 -10.35 -9.59 57.50
CA CYS A 13 -9.17 -9.59 56.64
C CYS A 13 -9.62 -10.12 55.27
N ALA A 14 -9.57 -9.28 54.23
CA ALA A 14 -9.68 -9.73 52.85
C ALA A 14 -8.43 -9.29 52.09
N ALA A 15 -7.69 -10.29 51.64
CA ALA A 15 -6.43 -10.18 50.92
C ALA A 15 -6.58 -9.39 49.61
N ALA A 16 -5.57 -8.57 49.31
CA ALA A 16 -5.40 -7.94 48.02
C ALA A 16 -5.12 -9.01 46.95
N LEU A 17 -6.12 -9.28 46.12
CA LEU A 17 -5.95 -9.98 44.85
C LEU A 17 -5.82 -8.91 43.77
N ILE A 18 -4.59 -8.68 43.31
CA ILE A 18 -4.30 -7.91 42.09
C ILE A 18 -4.59 -8.86 40.92
N PRO A 19 -5.61 -8.64 40.08
CA PRO A 19 -5.72 -9.34 38.82
C PRO A 19 -4.63 -8.78 37.91
N GLY A 20 -3.70 -9.63 37.50
CA GLY A 20 -2.80 -9.32 36.40
C GLY A 20 -3.65 -8.94 35.18
N LEU A 21 -3.45 -7.72 34.69
CA LEU A 21 -3.97 -7.28 33.40
C LEU A 21 -3.22 -8.05 32.32
N ALA A 22 -3.65 -9.28 32.04
CA ALA A 22 -3.44 -9.89 30.75
C ALA A 22 -4.24 -9.04 29.76
N GLY A 23 -3.57 -8.06 29.16
CA GLY A 23 -4.16 -7.26 28.09
C GLY A 23 -4.73 -8.20 27.04
N CYS A 24 -5.97 -7.96 26.62
CA CYS A 24 -6.55 -8.64 25.48
C CYS A 24 -5.71 -8.28 24.25
N GLU A 25 -4.67 -9.06 23.95
CA GLU A 25 -4.07 -9.05 22.63
C GLU A 25 -5.11 -9.64 21.70
N GLN A 26 -5.78 -8.74 20.96
CA GLN A 26 -6.80 -9.14 19.99
C GLN A 26 -6.16 -10.18 19.05
N ALA A 27 -6.84 -11.32 18.88
CA ALA A 27 -6.39 -12.34 17.94
C ALA A 27 -6.23 -11.68 16.57
N ARG A 28 -5.01 -11.75 16.03
CA ARG A 28 -4.70 -11.13 14.73
C ARG A 28 -5.60 -11.76 13.65
N PRO A 29 -6.10 -10.97 12.68
CA PRO A 29 -6.93 -11.51 11.61
C PRO A 29 -6.19 -12.65 10.88
N ALA A 30 -6.88 -13.77 10.67
CA ALA A 30 -6.30 -14.96 10.05
C ALA A 30 -6.23 -14.89 8.51
N ARG A 31 -6.82 -13.85 7.90
CA ARG A 31 -6.94 -13.67 6.46
C ARG A 31 -7.04 -12.19 6.08
N GLY A 32 -6.84 -11.88 4.81
CA GLY A 32 -6.84 -10.52 4.29
C GLY A 32 -5.52 -9.79 4.53
N PHE A 33 -5.49 -8.51 4.16
CA PHE A 33 -4.36 -7.61 4.38
C PHE A 33 -4.38 -7.09 5.81
N VAL A 34 -3.27 -7.23 6.54
CA VAL A 34 -3.16 -6.81 7.94
C VAL A 34 -1.94 -5.93 8.13
N THR A 35 -2.13 -4.71 8.64
CA THR A 35 -1.03 -3.79 8.88
C THR A 35 -0.25 -4.10 10.16
N ARG A 36 1.06 -3.83 10.12
CA ARG A 36 1.96 -3.91 11.27
C ARG A 36 3.01 -2.80 11.16
N TYR A 37 3.28 -2.13 12.28
CA TYR A 37 4.36 -1.16 12.37
C TYR A 37 5.44 -1.68 13.30
N GLU A 38 6.65 -1.83 12.78
CA GLU A 38 7.82 -2.13 13.59
C GLU A 38 8.34 -0.88 14.29
N LYS A 39 9.19 -1.10 15.30
CA LYS A 39 9.88 0.01 15.98
C LYS A 39 10.91 0.59 14.99
N PRO A 40 10.82 1.87 14.61
CA PRO A 40 11.78 2.48 13.71
C PRO A 40 13.15 2.62 14.36
N ALA A 41 14.20 2.57 13.54
CA ALA A 41 15.51 3.09 13.89
C ALA A 41 15.45 4.60 14.16
N GLU A 42 16.49 5.16 14.79
CA GLU A 42 16.52 6.59 15.16
C GLU A 42 16.38 7.52 13.95
N GLY A 43 16.98 7.17 12.81
CA GLY A 43 16.88 7.93 11.55
C GLY A 43 15.49 7.91 10.90
N ASP A 44 14.65 6.94 11.26
CA ASP A 44 13.39 6.65 10.58
C ASP A 44 12.15 7.15 11.34
N LEU A 45 12.37 7.86 12.45
CA LEU A 45 11.31 8.31 13.34
C LEU A 45 10.28 9.21 12.65
N ASP A 46 10.72 10.02 11.68
CA ASP A 46 9.85 10.96 10.97
C ASP A 46 9.02 10.26 9.89
N ALA A 47 9.62 9.37 9.08
CA ALA A 47 8.88 8.52 8.14
C ALA A 47 7.84 7.65 8.85
N ALA A 48 8.22 7.02 9.98
CA ALA A 48 7.31 6.23 10.78
C ALA A 48 6.15 7.06 11.37
N ARG A 49 6.41 8.32 11.76
CA ARG A 49 5.38 9.24 12.25
C ARG A 49 4.44 9.65 11.11
N PHE A 50 5.00 10.00 9.96
CA PHE A 50 4.25 10.37 8.76
C PHE A 50 3.27 9.26 8.37
N LEU A 51 3.74 8.02 8.22
CA LEU A 51 2.90 6.89 7.85
C LEU A 51 1.73 6.67 8.81
N LYS A 52 2.01 6.70 10.13
CA LYS A 52 0.97 6.51 11.15
C LYS A 52 -0.04 7.65 11.19
N GLN A 53 0.41 8.89 11.00
CA GLN A 53 -0.47 10.06 11.01
C GLN A 53 -1.38 10.07 9.77
N ARG A 54 -0.83 9.72 8.61
CA ARG A 54 -1.55 9.69 7.33
C ARG A 54 -2.37 8.41 7.15
N LYS A 55 -2.13 7.37 7.96
CA LYS A 55 -2.83 6.07 7.93
C LYS A 55 -2.80 5.40 6.55
N LEU A 56 -1.68 5.52 5.83
CA LEU A 56 -1.60 5.10 4.43
C LEU A 56 -1.74 3.58 4.30
N ALA A 57 -0.94 2.83 5.06
CA ALA A 57 -1.00 1.36 5.06
C ALA A 57 -2.38 0.85 5.51
N GLU A 58 -2.98 1.46 6.53
CA GLU A 58 -4.31 1.05 7.00
C GLU A 58 -5.41 1.34 5.98
N THR A 59 -5.32 2.48 5.29
CA THR A 59 -6.30 2.86 4.27
C THR A 59 -6.23 1.90 3.08
N VAL A 60 -5.02 1.63 2.58
CA VAL A 60 -4.83 0.68 1.46
C VAL A 60 -5.24 -0.73 1.85
N ALA A 61 -4.83 -1.22 3.03
CA ALA A 61 -5.24 -2.54 3.51
C ALA A 61 -6.76 -2.64 3.71
N ALA A 62 -7.41 -1.59 4.19
CA ALA A 62 -8.86 -1.55 4.34
C ALA A 62 -9.57 -1.58 2.97
N ASP A 63 -9.08 -0.83 1.99
CA ASP A 63 -9.64 -0.81 0.63
C ASP A 63 -9.50 -2.18 -0.05
N LEU A 64 -8.31 -2.78 0.00
CA LEU A 64 -8.07 -4.14 -0.51
C LEU A 64 -8.99 -5.17 0.17
N ASN A 65 -9.16 -5.09 1.50
CA ASN A 65 -10.05 -5.99 2.23
C ASN A 65 -11.54 -5.72 1.99
N ALA A 66 -11.91 -4.50 1.61
CA ALA A 66 -13.28 -4.17 1.21
C ALA A 66 -13.58 -4.73 -0.17
N TYR A 67 -12.57 -4.75 -1.05
CA TYR A 67 -12.70 -5.30 -2.40
C TYR A 67 -12.59 -6.83 -2.47
N LEU A 68 -11.70 -7.43 -1.68
CA LEU A 68 -11.26 -8.81 -1.85
C LEU A 68 -11.47 -9.66 -0.59
N ALA A 69 -11.89 -10.90 -0.80
CA ALA A 69 -11.98 -11.96 0.19
C ALA A 69 -10.76 -12.89 0.07
N VAL A 70 -9.57 -12.32 0.32
CA VAL A 70 -8.31 -13.08 0.27
C VAL A 70 -8.31 -14.15 1.39
N PRO A 71 -8.08 -15.44 1.06
CA PRO A 71 -8.14 -16.53 2.05
C PRO A 71 -6.86 -16.63 2.90
N TYR A 72 -5.77 -16.03 2.45
CA TYR A 72 -4.49 -15.96 3.14
C TYR A 72 -4.34 -14.65 3.89
N ARG A 73 -3.43 -14.63 4.86
CA ARG A 73 -3.04 -13.41 5.56
C ARG A 73 -1.82 -12.81 4.87
N VAL A 74 -1.99 -11.64 4.27
CA VAL A 74 -0.89 -10.82 3.75
C VAL A 74 -0.57 -9.73 4.77
N THR A 75 0.68 -9.64 5.21
CA THR A 75 1.07 -8.61 6.19
C THR A 75 1.59 -7.37 5.46
N VAL A 76 1.09 -6.18 5.79
CA VAL A 76 1.66 -4.90 5.33
C VAL A 76 2.50 -4.33 6.47
N ALA A 77 3.81 -4.49 6.41
CA ALA A 77 4.74 -4.17 7.48
C ALA A 77 5.54 -2.90 7.17
N ALA A 78 5.35 -1.84 7.95
CA ALA A 78 6.23 -0.68 7.91
C ALA A 78 7.42 -0.89 8.86
N ARG A 79 8.65 -0.84 8.34
CA ARG A 79 9.88 -1.20 9.07
C ARG A 79 11.10 -0.41 8.59
N SER A 80 12.17 -0.46 9.38
CA SER A 80 13.50 -0.03 8.94
C SER A 80 14.14 -1.19 8.17
N CYS A 81 14.49 -0.97 6.91
CA CYS A 81 14.96 -2.04 6.00
C CYS A 81 16.48 -2.05 5.80
N ALA A 82 17.18 -1.03 6.27
CA ALA A 82 18.64 -0.94 6.13
C ALA A 82 19.10 -1.04 4.65
N GLY A 83 18.33 -0.43 3.74
CA GLY A 83 18.60 -0.41 2.30
C GLY A 83 18.16 -1.63 1.51
N GLU A 84 17.41 -2.58 2.11
CA GLU A 84 16.82 -3.71 1.37
C GLU A 84 15.71 -3.27 0.39
N GLY A 85 15.12 -2.10 0.61
CA GLY A 85 14.08 -1.54 -0.25
C GLY A 85 12.67 -2.08 0.06
N THR A 86 11.67 -1.27 -0.27
CA THR A 86 10.24 -1.54 -0.20
C THR A 86 9.90 -2.59 -1.25
N GLY A 87 9.11 -3.60 -0.88
CA GLY A 87 8.83 -4.71 -1.78
C GLY A 87 7.96 -5.80 -1.17
N TYR A 88 7.65 -6.81 -1.97
CA TYR A 88 6.94 -8.01 -1.54
C TYR A 88 7.90 -9.17 -1.24
N ASP A 89 7.79 -9.72 -0.03
CA ASP A 89 8.47 -10.93 0.44
C ASP A 89 7.54 -12.15 0.30
N PRO A 90 7.77 -13.04 -0.69
CA PRO A 90 6.94 -14.22 -0.92
C PRO A 90 7.15 -15.32 0.13
N GLU A 91 8.30 -15.34 0.85
CA GLU A 91 8.55 -16.35 1.88
C GLU A 91 7.64 -16.14 3.11
N GLU A 92 7.34 -14.88 3.43
CA GLU A 92 6.56 -14.47 4.60
C GLU A 92 5.14 -13.97 4.27
N LEU A 93 4.77 -13.92 2.97
CA LEU A 93 3.56 -13.25 2.46
C LEU A 93 3.44 -11.83 3.03
N ARG A 94 4.50 -11.03 2.87
CA ARG A 94 4.66 -9.74 3.52
C ARG A 94 5.03 -8.65 2.52
N ILE A 95 4.22 -7.60 2.48
CA ILE A 95 4.58 -6.33 1.86
C ILE A 95 5.39 -5.54 2.88
N GLU A 96 6.60 -5.15 2.53
CA GLU A 96 7.51 -4.35 3.33
C GLU A 96 7.50 -2.92 2.85
N LEU A 97 7.20 -1.98 3.76
CA LEU A 97 7.26 -0.55 3.50
C LEU A 97 8.41 0.04 4.30
N CYS A 98 9.48 0.41 3.59
CA CYS A 98 10.75 0.79 4.20
C CYS A 98 10.77 2.27 4.54
N TYR A 99 10.97 2.59 5.81
CA TYR A 99 10.98 3.97 6.27
C TYR A 99 12.06 4.81 5.57
N ASP A 100 13.20 4.19 5.24
CA ASP A 100 14.32 4.79 4.53
C ASP A 100 13.95 5.21 3.10
N ASP A 101 13.35 4.33 2.30
CA ASP A 101 12.90 4.64 0.93
C ASP A 101 11.91 5.81 0.90
N LEU A 102 10.99 5.86 1.88
CA LEU A 102 10.02 6.96 1.98
C LEU A 102 10.70 8.32 2.17
N MET A 103 11.87 8.35 2.80
CA MET A 103 12.66 9.57 2.94
C MET A 103 13.39 9.92 1.65
N GLU A 104 13.81 8.92 0.87
CA GLU A 104 14.43 9.12 -0.45
C GLU A 104 13.40 9.66 -1.46
N ASP A 105 12.21 9.07 -1.52
CA ASP A 105 11.10 9.56 -2.34
C ASP A 105 10.72 11.00 -1.98
N ARG A 106 10.58 11.28 -0.68
CA ARG A 106 10.33 12.64 -0.18
C ARG A 106 11.39 13.59 -0.69
N LYS A 107 12.66 13.22 -0.52
CA LYS A 107 13.80 14.05 -0.90
C LYS A 107 13.81 14.32 -2.40
N LEU A 108 13.46 13.34 -3.23
CA LEU A 108 13.38 13.49 -4.68
C LEU A 108 12.39 14.61 -5.06
N PHE A 109 11.21 14.63 -4.45
CA PHE A 109 10.22 15.69 -4.68
C PHE A 109 10.65 17.04 -4.08
N GLU A 110 11.20 17.05 -2.86
CA GLU A 110 11.64 18.28 -2.19
C GLU A 110 12.82 18.96 -2.92
N ASP A 111 13.76 18.17 -3.45
CA ASP A 111 14.88 18.66 -4.25
C ASP A 111 14.39 19.26 -5.58
N ALA A 112 13.38 18.65 -6.21
CA ALA A 112 12.80 19.13 -7.46
C ALA A 112 11.94 20.39 -7.30
N ASP A 113 11.14 20.48 -6.22
CA ASP A 113 10.16 21.55 -6.02
C ASP A 113 10.59 22.65 -5.04
N HIS A 114 11.67 22.43 -4.28
CA HIS A 114 12.13 23.31 -3.20
C HIS A 114 11.05 23.66 -2.17
N ARG A 115 10.18 22.70 -1.86
CA ARG A 115 9.07 22.82 -0.89
C ARG A 115 8.76 21.46 -0.26
N PRO A 116 8.08 21.39 0.90
CA PRO A 116 7.68 20.13 1.53
C PRO A 116 6.85 19.24 0.59
N ALA A 117 7.09 17.93 0.64
CA ALA A 117 6.47 16.94 -0.26
C ALA A 117 5.56 15.92 0.45
N ASP A 118 4.85 16.33 1.50
CA ASP A 118 3.95 15.44 2.27
C ASP A 118 2.81 14.84 1.43
N GLU A 119 2.21 15.61 0.52
CA GLU A 119 1.15 15.12 -0.36
C GLU A 119 1.70 14.22 -1.47
N PRO A 120 2.73 14.63 -2.25
CA PRO A 120 3.31 13.75 -3.25
C PRO A 120 3.82 12.43 -2.68
N LEU A 121 4.46 12.46 -1.50
CA LEU A 121 4.92 11.25 -0.82
C LEU A 121 3.76 10.33 -0.46
N ALA A 122 2.65 10.89 0.06
CA ALA A 122 1.49 10.07 0.41
C ALA A 122 0.85 9.40 -0.82
N GLU A 123 0.89 10.07 -1.96
CA GLU A 123 0.39 9.55 -3.24
C GLU A 123 1.31 8.44 -3.77
N VAL A 124 2.64 8.66 -3.79
CA VAL A 124 3.60 7.62 -4.20
C VAL A 124 3.50 6.39 -3.31
N VAL A 125 3.52 6.55 -1.97
CA VAL A 125 3.37 5.43 -1.04
C VAL A 125 2.07 4.65 -1.28
N ARG A 126 0.98 5.33 -1.63
CA ARG A 126 -0.29 4.65 -1.94
C ARG A 126 -0.18 3.82 -3.22
N GLU A 127 0.45 4.37 -4.25
CA GLU A 127 0.70 3.66 -5.50
C GLU A 127 1.58 2.43 -5.28
N THR A 128 2.72 2.59 -4.60
CA THR A 128 3.63 1.50 -4.22
C THR A 128 2.91 0.41 -3.43
N LEU A 129 2.11 0.76 -2.42
CA LEU A 129 1.38 -0.23 -1.63
C LEU A 129 0.38 -1.04 -2.47
N TYR A 130 -0.25 -0.43 -3.48
CA TYR A 130 -1.08 -1.19 -4.40
C TYR A 130 -0.25 -2.02 -5.37
N HIS A 131 0.89 -1.52 -5.85
CA HIS A 131 1.82 -2.29 -6.67
C HIS A 131 2.24 -3.58 -5.95
N GLU A 132 2.76 -3.47 -4.72
CA GLU A 132 3.17 -4.65 -3.92
C GLU A 132 2.00 -5.58 -3.58
N ALA A 133 0.79 -5.04 -3.46
CA ALA A 133 -0.40 -5.86 -3.32
C ALA A 133 -0.73 -6.65 -4.60
N GLY A 134 -0.33 -6.16 -5.77
CA GLY A 134 -0.38 -6.90 -7.03
C GLY A 134 0.46 -8.16 -6.96
N HIS A 135 1.75 -8.02 -6.62
CA HIS A 135 2.68 -9.14 -6.39
C HIS A 135 2.13 -10.15 -5.38
N ALA A 136 1.69 -9.66 -4.22
CA ALA A 136 1.12 -10.50 -3.17
C ALA A 136 -0.12 -11.29 -3.63
N LEU A 137 -0.95 -10.71 -4.51
CA LEU A 137 -2.13 -11.40 -5.04
C LEU A 137 -1.77 -12.41 -6.13
N VAL A 138 -0.81 -12.10 -7.00
CA VAL A 138 -0.31 -13.04 -8.01
C VAL A 138 0.20 -14.31 -7.33
N ASP A 139 1.09 -14.15 -6.35
CA ASP A 139 1.68 -15.24 -5.60
C ASP A 139 0.63 -15.98 -4.76
N ALA A 140 -0.03 -15.27 -3.81
CA ALA A 140 -0.93 -15.93 -2.86
C ALA A 140 -2.13 -16.62 -3.51
N LEU A 141 -2.64 -16.10 -4.64
CA LEU A 141 -3.82 -16.67 -5.31
C LEU A 141 -3.45 -17.54 -6.52
N GLY A 142 -2.17 -17.62 -6.90
CA GLY A 142 -1.70 -18.33 -8.09
C GLY A 142 -2.32 -17.78 -9.38
N LEU A 143 -2.38 -16.45 -9.51
CA LEU A 143 -2.98 -15.81 -10.69
C LEU A 143 -2.11 -16.04 -11.94
N PRO A 144 -2.72 -16.13 -13.14
CA PRO A 144 -2.01 -16.50 -14.35
C PRO A 144 -1.25 -15.31 -14.96
N VAL A 145 -0.13 -14.89 -14.36
CA VAL A 145 0.84 -14.03 -15.03
C VAL A 145 1.76 -14.90 -15.89
N ARG A 146 1.78 -14.64 -17.20
CA ARG A 146 2.59 -15.39 -18.17
C ARG A 146 3.74 -14.52 -18.64
N GLY A 147 4.96 -14.86 -18.27
CA GLY A 147 6.15 -14.15 -18.73
C GLY A 147 7.36 -14.42 -17.84
N ASP A 148 8.36 -13.55 -17.98
CA ASP A 148 9.47 -13.37 -17.06
C ASP A 148 9.09 -12.42 -15.92
N ASP A 149 10.03 -12.14 -15.01
CA ASP A 149 9.83 -11.30 -13.83
C ASP A 149 9.33 -9.89 -14.22
N ARG A 150 9.76 -9.38 -15.37
CA ARG A 150 9.28 -8.12 -15.95
C ARG A 150 7.77 -8.12 -16.24
N ALA A 151 7.18 -9.26 -16.59
CA ALA A 151 5.75 -9.37 -16.83
C ALA A 151 4.93 -9.31 -15.53
N GLU A 152 5.51 -9.77 -14.41
CA GLU A 152 4.91 -9.67 -13.09
C GLU A 152 4.92 -8.22 -12.59
N GLU A 153 6.04 -7.51 -12.76
CA GLU A 153 6.15 -6.07 -12.52
C GLU A 153 5.12 -5.25 -13.31
N ASP A 154 4.95 -5.57 -14.59
CA ASP A 154 3.92 -4.97 -15.44
C ASP A 154 2.50 -5.27 -14.95
N ALA A 155 2.27 -6.46 -14.37
CA ALA A 155 0.99 -6.84 -13.81
C ALA A 155 0.72 -6.07 -12.50
N ALA A 156 1.73 -5.90 -11.65
CA ALA A 156 1.67 -5.14 -10.40
C ALA A 156 1.38 -3.65 -10.64
N ASP A 157 2.08 -2.99 -11.56
CA ASP A 157 1.77 -1.61 -11.98
C ASP A 157 0.32 -1.48 -12.47
N ARG A 158 -0.15 -2.45 -13.26
CA ARG A 158 -1.53 -2.50 -13.76
C ARG A 158 -2.56 -2.74 -12.66
N PHE A 159 -2.20 -3.47 -11.61
CA PHE A 159 -3.06 -3.64 -10.44
C PHE A 159 -3.18 -2.35 -9.63
N ALA A 160 -2.07 -1.63 -9.44
CA ALA A 160 -2.09 -0.29 -8.83
C ALA A 160 -2.99 0.67 -9.60
N GLN A 161 -2.87 0.69 -10.93
CA GLN A 161 -3.76 1.46 -11.81
C GLN A 161 -5.23 1.06 -11.64
N LEU A 162 -5.54 -0.25 -11.60
CA LEU A 162 -6.90 -0.72 -11.36
C LEU A 162 -7.47 -0.18 -10.05
N MET A 163 -6.75 -0.36 -8.94
CA MET A 163 -7.22 0.01 -7.61
C MET A 163 -7.40 1.52 -7.46
N LEU A 164 -6.46 2.32 -7.96
CA LEU A 164 -6.54 3.77 -7.89
C LEU A 164 -7.69 4.32 -8.75
N LEU A 165 -7.92 3.78 -9.95
CA LEU A 165 -8.94 4.31 -10.87
C LEU A 165 -10.36 3.80 -10.61
N ARG A 166 -10.55 2.73 -9.84
CA ARG A 166 -11.89 2.14 -9.60
C ARG A 166 -12.65 2.71 -8.41
N GLY A 167 -11.97 3.35 -7.45
CA GLY A 167 -12.58 3.65 -6.16
C GLY A 167 -12.14 4.94 -5.48
N HIS A 168 -11.14 5.65 -6.01
CA HIS A 168 -10.52 6.77 -5.32
C HIS A 168 -10.74 8.10 -6.05
N PRO A 169 -11.38 9.11 -5.43
CA PRO A 169 -11.53 10.45 -6.03
C PRO A 169 -10.19 11.08 -6.44
N GLU A 170 -9.14 10.85 -5.66
CA GLU A 170 -7.78 11.29 -5.94
C GLU A 170 -6.90 10.26 -6.66
N GLY A 171 -7.47 9.14 -7.13
CA GLY A 171 -6.70 8.06 -7.75
C GLY A 171 -6.02 8.48 -9.05
N GLU A 172 -6.70 9.29 -9.86
CA GLU A 172 -6.11 9.87 -11.08
C GLU A 172 -4.90 10.75 -10.74
N GLN A 173 -5.02 11.62 -9.73
CA GLN A 173 -3.91 12.47 -9.29
C GLN A 173 -2.77 11.63 -8.70
N THR A 174 -3.10 10.59 -7.93
CA THR A 174 -2.11 9.68 -7.34
C THR A 174 -1.24 9.05 -8.44
N LEU A 175 -1.85 8.54 -9.51
CA LEU A 175 -1.14 7.97 -10.66
C LEU A 175 -0.30 9.00 -11.42
N LEU A 176 -0.80 10.23 -11.58
CA LEU A 176 -0.02 11.30 -12.22
C LEU A 176 1.16 11.76 -11.37
N THR A 177 1.03 11.74 -10.05
CA THR A 177 2.13 12.00 -9.13
C THR A 177 3.16 10.88 -9.14
N ALA A 178 2.74 9.61 -9.16
CA ALA A 178 3.65 8.48 -9.35
C ALA A 178 4.39 8.58 -10.69
N ALA A 179 3.68 8.89 -11.78
CA ALA A 179 4.29 9.16 -13.08
C ALA A 179 5.32 10.30 -13.05
N ARG A 180 5.11 11.30 -12.18
CA ARG A 180 6.09 12.37 -11.96
C ARG A 180 7.29 11.88 -11.14
N GLY A 181 7.08 11.06 -10.11
CA GLY A 181 8.15 10.43 -9.34
C GLY A 181 9.13 9.69 -10.24
N TYR A 182 8.60 8.85 -11.14
CA TYR A 182 9.41 8.16 -12.15
C TYR A 182 10.14 9.12 -13.10
N ASP A 183 9.50 10.19 -13.60
CA ASP A 183 10.20 11.19 -14.42
C ASP A 183 11.38 11.85 -13.66
N LEU A 184 11.23 12.12 -12.35
CA LEU A 184 12.27 12.69 -11.52
C LEU A 184 13.41 11.70 -11.28
N ALA A 185 13.10 10.44 -11.02
CA ALA A 185 14.08 9.36 -10.86
C ALA A 185 14.88 9.15 -12.16
N ALA A 186 14.19 9.08 -13.31
CA ALA A 186 14.80 9.01 -14.62
C ALA A 186 15.76 10.19 -14.88
N ALA A 187 15.37 11.40 -14.48
CA ALA A 187 16.16 12.62 -14.65
C ALA A 187 17.37 12.70 -13.70
N ALA A 188 17.28 12.10 -12.51
CA ALA A 188 18.41 11.97 -11.59
C ALA A 188 19.53 11.09 -12.17
N GLY A 189 19.20 10.24 -13.15
CA GLY A 189 20.15 9.46 -13.94
C GLY A 189 20.97 8.48 -13.09
N PRO A 190 20.34 7.65 -12.24
CA PRO A 190 21.07 6.60 -11.54
C PRO A 190 21.75 5.67 -12.55
N ALA A 191 22.86 5.05 -12.14
CA ALA A 191 23.48 4.02 -12.96
C ALA A 191 22.46 2.90 -13.21
N PRO A 192 22.29 2.41 -14.45
CA PRO A 192 21.37 1.31 -14.72
C PRO A 192 21.74 0.11 -13.86
N ASP A 193 20.81 -0.37 -13.05
CA ASP A 193 20.96 -1.63 -12.35
C ASP A 193 20.53 -2.76 -13.31
N PRO A 194 21.46 -3.63 -13.76
CA PRO A 194 21.12 -4.71 -14.67
C PRO A 194 20.27 -5.82 -14.03
N THR A 195 20.08 -5.78 -12.72
CA THR A 195 19.21 -6.69 -11.95
C THR A 195 17.85 -6.09 -11.65
N ASP A 196 17.61 -4.83 -12.04
CA ASP A 196 16.30 -4.21 -11.92
C ASP A 196 15.32 -4.81 -12.94
N GLU A 197 14.28 -5.45 -12.41
CA GLU A 197 13.23 -6.12 -13.17
C GLU A 197 12.11 -5.13 -13.58
N HIS A 198 12.13 -3.90 -13.05
CA HIS A 198 11.19 -2.87 -13.44
C HIS A 198 11.44 -2.37 -14.87
N ALA A 199 10.41 -1.78 -15.46
CA ALA A 199 10.60 -1.00 -16.67
C ALA A 199 11.49 0.19 -16.35
N PRO A 200 12.21 0.72 -17.36
CA PRO A 200 12.77 2.06 -17.25
C PRO A 200 11.72 3.04 -16.75
N ASP A 201 12.08 3.88 -15.78
CA ASP A 201 11.16 4.83 -15.13
C ASP A 201 10.30 5.63 -16.12
N ALA A 202 10.89 6.13 -17.20
CA ALA A 202 10.16 6.87 -18.23
C ALA A 202 9.03 6.05 -18.88
N ALA A 203 9.20 4.73 -19.00
CA ALA A 203 8.16 3.83 -19.51
C ALA A 203 7.06 3.58 -18.46
N ARG A 204 7.42 3.42 -17.17
CA ARG A 204 6.43 3.33 -16.07
C ARG A 204 5.61 4.62 -15.96
N ALA A 205 6.27 5.77 -16.05
CA ALA A 205 5.64 7.08 -16.08
C ALA A 205 4.61 7.20 -17.21
N GLU A 206 4.98 6.77 -18.43
CA GLU A 206 4.07 6.76 -19.56
C GLU A 206 2.90 5.76 -19.38
N SER A 207 3.15 4.60 -18.78
CA SER A 207 2.12 3.60 -18.45
C SER A 207 1.02 4.19 -17.56
N HIS A 208 1.37 4.89 -16.49
CA HIS A 208 0.38 5.53 -15.61
C HIS A 208 -0.38 6.68 -16.29
N ARG A 209 0.31 7.54 -17.07
CA ARG A 209 -0.36 8.59 -17.87
C ARG A 209 -1.34 7.99 -18.89
N CYS A 210 -0.95 6.88 -19.51
CA CYS A 210 -1.79 6.13 -20.43
C CYS A 210 -3.02 5.55 -19.71
N ALA A 211 -2.86 4.98 -18.52
CA ALA A 211 -3.99 4.48 -17.73
C ALA A 211 -4.98 5.60 -17.35
N VAL A 212 -4.49 6.73 -16.84
CA VAL A 212 -5.32 7.90 -16.47
C VAL A 212 -6.07 8.45 -17.69
N TYR A 213 -5.37 8.68 -18.80
CA TYR A 213 -6.01 9.12 -20.04
C TYR A 213 -7.01 8.09 -20.57
N GLY A 214 -6.66 6.80 -20.55
CA GLY A 214 -7.51 5.71 -21.04
C GLY A 214 -8.79 5.53 -20.23
N ALA A 215 -8.73 5.75 -18.92
CA ALA A 215 -9.89 5.66 -18.03
C ALA A 215 -10.89 6.80 -18.21
N ALA A 216 -10.40 8.01 -18.51
CA ALA A 216 -11.26 9.18 -18.67
C ALA A 216 -10.73 10.19 -19.71
N PRO A 217 -10.77 9.87 -21.02
CA PRO A 217 -10.22 10.74 -22.06
C PRO A 217 -10.84 12.15 -22.09
N ALA A 218 -12.13 12.23 -21.76
CA ALA A 218 -12.87 13.50 -21.74
C ALA A 218 -12.46 14.42 -20.57
N ARG A 219 -11.94 13.87 -19.47
CA ARG A 219 -11.44 14.66 -18.32
C ARG A 219 -9.98 15.08 -18.49
N HIS A 220 -9.20 14.29 -19.22
CA HIS A 220 -7.74 14.45 -19.38
C HIS A 220 -7.34 14.83 -20.82
N GLN A 221 -7.95 15.88 -21.37
CA GLN A 221 -7.67 16.33 -22.73
C GLN A 221 -6.22 16.81 -22.91
N ASP A 222 -5.59 17.26 -21.84
CA ASP A 222 -4.18 17.65 -21.76
C ASP A 222 -3.22 16.46 -21.94
N LEU A 223 -3.66 15.24 -21.60
CA LEU A 223 -2.88 14.02 -21.83
C LEU A 223 -3.04 13.47 -23.25
N ALA A 224 -3.95 14.01 -24.07
CA ALA A 224 -4.24 13.50 -25.40
C ALA A 224 -3.07 13.73 -26.38
N THR A 225 -2.36 12.66 -26.72
CA THR A 225 -1.30 12.66 -27.73
C THR A 225 -1.51 11.53 -28.74
N PRO A 226 -0.92 11.60 -29.94
CA PRO A 226 -0.97 10.47 -30.88
C PRO A 226 -0.44 9.16 -30.29
N ALA A 227 0.57 9.22 -29.43
CA ALA A 227 1.13 8.04 -28.75
C ALA A 227 0.13 7.41 -27.76
N ARG A 228 -0.75 8.22 -27.14
CA ARG A 228 -1.77 7.75 -26.19
C ARG A 228 -3.12 7.41 -26.84
N ALA A 229 -3.22 7.43 -28.17
CA ALA A 229 -4.49 7.17 -28.87
C ALA A 229 -5.08 5.78 -28.57
N THR A 230 -4.25 4.79 -28.25
CA THR A 230 -4.67 3.41 -27.93
C THR A 230 -4.95 3.17 -26.45
N CYS A 231 -4.64 4.13 -25.58
CA CYS A 231 -4.75 3.99 -24.13
C CYS A 231 -6.15 3.61 -23.63
N PRO A 232 -7.28 4.10 -24.19
CA PRO A 232 -8.61 3.63 -23.78
C PRO A 232 -8.81 2.12 -23.97
N THR A 233 -8.27 1.56 -25.04
CA THR A 233 -8.30 0.11 -25.30
C THR A 233 -7.37 -0.62 -24.32
N THR A 234 -6.15 -0.12 -24.11
CA THR A 234 -5.20 -0.69 -23.14
C THR A 234 -5.80 -0.73 -21.74
N TRP A 235 -6.40 0.37 -21.29
CA TRP A 235 -7.05 0.44 -19.98
C TRP A 235 -8.21 -0.55 -19.85
N THR A 236 -9.05 -0.67 -20.88
CA THR A 236 -10.16 -1.63 -20.90
C THR A 236 -9.63 -3.06 -20.72
N HIS A 237 -8.58 -3.44 -21.45
CA HIS A 237 -7.96 -4.75 -21.31
C HIS A 237 -7.36 -4.97 -19.91
N THR A 238 -6.62 -3.99 -19.38
CA THR A 238 -6.05 -4.05 -18.02
C THR A 238 -7.12 -4.31 -16.97
N ARG A 239 -8.20 -3.51 -16.98
CA ARG A 239 -9.31 -3.63 -16.03
C ARG A 239 -9.99 -4.99 -16.16
N ASP A 240 -10.29 -5.41 -17.38
CA ASP A 240 -11.05 -6.63 -17.63
C ASP A 240 -10.25 -7.88 -17.26
N ALA A 241 -8.93 -7.90 -17.54
CA ALA A 241 -8.03 -8.99 -17.15
C ALA A 241 -7.97 -9.17 -15.63
N TRP A 242 -7.61 -8.12 -14.89
CA TRP A 242 -7.53 -8.20 -13.43
C TRP A 242 -8.89 -8.49 -12.77
N THR A 243 -9.98 -7.91 -13.28
CA THR A 243 -11.32 -8.19 -12.74
C THR A 243 -11.75 -9.64 -13.01
N HIS A 244 -11.39 -10.19 -14.17
CA HIS A 244 -11.64 -11.59 -14.50
C HIS A 244 -10.88 -12.52 -13.54
N ASP A 245 -9.56 -12.32 -13.40
CA ASP A 245 -8.71 -13.18 -12.57
C ASP A 245 -9.09 -13.11 -11.09
N LEU A 246 -9.53 -11.94 -10.60
CA LEU A 246 -9.97 -11.75 -9.22
C LEU A 246 -11.42 -12.19 -8.96
N THR A 247 -12.21 -12.55 -9.98
CA THR A 247 -13.65 -12.88 -9.84
C THR A 247 -13.96 -13.83 -8.68
N PRO A 248 -13.21 -14.92 -8.44
CA PRO A 248 -13.48 -15.83 -7.31
C PRO A 248 -13.32 -15.21 -5.92
N PHE A 249 -12.62 -14.08 -5.83
CA PHE A 249 -12.22 -13.42 -4.59
C PHE A 249 -12.89 -12.06 -4.40
N LEU A 250 -13.68 -11.57 -5.36
CA LEU A 250 -14.38 -10.30 -5.22
C LEU A 250 -15.42 -10.38 -4.10
N ARG A 251 -15.49 -9.32 -3.27
CA ARG A 251 -16.57 -9.13 -2.32
C ARG A 251 -17.77 -8.48 -3.00
N HIS A 252 -18.95 -8.97 -2.67
CA HIS A 252 -20.25 -8.48 -3.12
C HIS A 252 -21.01 -7.82 -1.97
#